data_AF-A0A523Q7L0-F1
#
_entry.id   AF-A0A523Q7L0-F1
#
_cell.length_a   1.000
_cell.length_b   1.000
_cell.length_c   1.000
_cell.angle_alpha   90.00
_cell.angle_beta   90.00
_cell.angle_gamma   90.00
#
_symmetry.space_group_name_H-M   'P 1'
#
loop_
_entity.id
_entity.type
_entity.pdbx_description
1 polymer ?
#
loop_
_entity_poly.entity_id
_entity_poly.type
_entity_poly.pdbx_seq_one_letter_code
_entity_poly.pdbx_strand_id
1 'polypeptide(L)'
;MAEDMRIGASPAPAPAPQVDGPTWWFIVLSLCAVVVASGFSGLKSGVGGMFYQAGQGFAMMGLMAAALHMVLKRTRVGSKPWLGFFLLYAAWLVASGVAVERELQQARLMRSEFSEMLDVAQKSLAASGPIDTSALARPSKAKGDLATWEMLVKGMAKRGLDLRQEYEAELTRVGLGRLLDGRRIKQDKSMAETRAIVNEVRRLATNYRHKNLAVFDELSLQIDAAPINDEYRRGLRVGAERGVQTGREFAMRSWDLEQQLIEMLSEIAEMLGASRARWQMQGENFVFARKSDLDEFNLKMANFDRLSQLQLAATETRMREVREKLDKLP
;
A
#
# COMPACT_ATOMS: atom_id res chain seq x y z
N MET A 1 12.78 -35.82 -93.71
CA MET A 1 12.47 -34.76 -92.71
C MET A 1 11.66 -35.39 -91.59
N ALA A 2 12.32 -35.68 -90.46
CA ALA A 2 11.71 -35.88 -89.15
C ALA A 2 12.89 -35.79 -88.17
N GLU A 3 13.08 -34.60 -87.61
CA GLU A 3 14.14 -34.25 -86.66
C GLU A 3 13.67 -34.67 -85.27
N ASP A 4 14.34 -35.68 -84.71
CA ASP A 4 13.93 -36.38 -83.50
C ASP A 4 14.37 -35.57 -82.26
N MET A 5 13.44 -34.78 -81.72
CA MET A 5 13.68 -33.84 -80.62
C MET A 5 13.75 -34.60 -79.28
N ARG A 6 14.96 -35.01 -78.87
CA ARG A 6 15.21 -35.62 -77.54
C ARG A 6 15.13 -34.57 -76.43
N ILE A 7 14.08 -34.64 -75.62
CA ILE A 7 13.94 -33.92 -74.35
C ILE A 7 14.99 -34.45 -73.37
N GLY A 8 15.98 -33.62 -73.02
CA GLY A 8 17.01 -33.94 -72.03
C GLY A 8 16.40 -34.12 -70.63
N ALA A 9 16.69 -35.26 -69.99
CA ALA A 9 16.31 -35.52 -68.61
C ALA A 9 17.01 -34.53 -67.66
N SER A 10 16.21 -33.83 -66.84
CA SER A 10 16.72 -32.92 -65.82
C SER A 10 17.54 -33.71 -64.79
N PRO A 11 18.75 -33.24 -64.38
CA PRO A 11 19.59 -33.94 -63.42
C PRO A 11 18.85 -34.13 -62.09
N ALA A 12 18.94 -35.34 -61.54
CA ALA A 12 18.34 -35.66 -60.24
C ALA A 12 18.88 -34.68 -59.17
N PRO A 13 18.00 -34.10 -58.32
CA PRO A 13 18.43 -33.15 -57.30
C PRO A 13 19.40 -33.83 -56.32
N ALA A 14 20.48 -33.12 -55.97
CA ALA A 14 21.50 -33.59 -55.03
C ALA A 14 20.88 -33.99 -53.68
N PRO A 15 21.37 -35.05 -53.02
CA PRO A 15 20.87 -35.46 -51.71
C PRO A 15 21.11 -34.35 -50.69
N ALA A 16 20.05 -33.96 -49.97
CA ALA A 16 20.15 -32.98 -48.91
C ALA A 16 21.10 -33.47 -47.80
N PRO A 17 21.87 -32.58 -47.15
CA PRO A 17 22.78 -32.95 -46.07
C PRO A 17 22.01 -33.64 -44.94
N GLN A 18 22.52 -34.80 -44.50
CA GLN A 18 22.02 -35.49 -43.31
C GLN A 18 22.59 -34.81 -42.07
N VAL A 19 21.72 -34.49 -41.11
CA VAL A 19 22.12 -33.96 -39.81
C VAL A 19 22.17 -35.13 -38.83
N ASP A 20 23.35 -35.37 -38.25
CA ASP A 20 23.53 -36.46 -37.29
C ASP A 20 22.73 -36.24 -36.00
N GLY A 21 22.22 -37.33 -35.43
CA GLY A 21 21.38 -37.35 -34.23
C GLY A 21 21.89 -36.57 -33.00
N PRO A 22 23.21 -36.46 -32.73
CA PRO A 22 23.73 -35.65 -31.63
C PRO A 22 23.57 -34.14 -31.84
N THR A 23 23.77 -33.66 -33.07
CA THR A 23 23.72 -32.23 -33.42
C THR A 23 22.33 -31.64 -33.19
N TRP A 24 21.28 -32.43 -33.42
CA TRP A 24 19.89 -32.08 -33.13
C TRP A 24 19.65 -31.77 -31.65
N TRP A 25 20.17 -32.60 -30.74
CA TRP A 25 20.00 -32.40 -29.30
C TRP A 25 20.64 -31.10 -28.81
N PHE A 26 21.80 -30.75 -29.36
CA PHE A 26 22.47 -29.48 -29.04
C PHE A 26 21.65 -28.26 -29.49
N ILE A 27 20.98 -28.33 -30.65
CA ILE A 27 20.12 -27.26 -31.14
C ILE A 27 18.88 -27.08 -30.24
N VAL A 28 18.23 -28.18 -29.84
CA VAL A 28 17.07 -28.12 -28.94
C VAL A 28 17.46 -27.61 -27.55
N LEU A 29 18.56 -28.10 -26.98
CA LEU A 29 19.03 -27.69 -25.66
C LEU A 29 19.48 -26.22 -25.63
N SER A 30 20.14 -25.74 -26.69
CA SER A 30 20.52 -24.32 -26.78
C SER A 30 19.30 -23.42 -26.93
N LEU A 31 18.29 -23.81 -27.72
CA LEU A 31 17.00 -23.10 -27.79
C LEU A 31 16.28 -23.08 -26.44
N CYS A 32 16.25 -24.20 -25.70
CA CYS A 32 15.71 -24.24 -24.34
C CYS A 32 16.47 -23.31 -23.41
N ALA A 33 17.81 -23.29 -23.45
CA ALA A 33 18.62 -22.40 -22.63
C ALA A 33 18.38 -20.92 -22.97
N VAL A 34 18.19 -20.58 -24.25
CA VAL A 34 17.85 -19.22 -24.69
C VAL A 34 16.43 -18.83 -24.24
N VAL A 35 15.45 -19.72 -24.30
CA VAL A 35 14.07 -19.47 -23.82
C VAL A 35 14.05 -19.29 -22.29
N VAL A 36 14.81 -20.10 -21.55
CA VAL A 36 14.93 -19.95 -20.10
C VAL A 36 15.65 -18.64 -19.77
N ALA A 37 16.79 -18.36 -20.41
CA ALA A 37 17.56 -17.14 -20.20
C ALA A 37 16.77 -15.88 -20.60
N SER A 38 15.98 -15.92 -21.67
CA SER A 38 15.13 -14.81 -22.08
C SER A 38 13.96 -14.62 -21.12
N GLY A 39 13.40 -15.68 -20.55
CA GLY A 39 12.48 -15.60 -19.40
C GLY A 39 13.12 -14.91 -18.19
N PHE A 40 14.40 -15.17 -17.91
CA PHE A 40 15.15 -14.49 -16.85
C PHE A 40 15.49 -13.02 -17.17
N SER A 41 15.55 -12.63 -18.46
CA SER A 41 16.04 -11.32 -18.92
C SER A 41 14.92 -10.37 -19.37
N GLY A 42 13.75 -10.89 -19.77
CA GLY A 42 12.77 -10.19 -20.60
C GLY A 42 11.41 -9.90 -19.96
N LEU A 43 11.14 -10.33 -18.72
CA LEU A 43 9.90 -10.00 -18.02
C LEU A 43 9.94 -8.58 -17.44
N LYS A 44 9.94 -7.58 -18.31
CA LYS A 44 9.47 -6.23 -17.98
C LYS A 44 7.94 -6.27 -17.98
N SER A 45 7.37 -6.62 -16.82
CA SER A 45 6.08 -6.20 -16.25
C SER A 45 5.00 -5.64 -17.20
N GLY A 46 4.54 -6.40 -18.20
CA GLY A 46 3.34 -6.05 -18.96
C GLY A 46 2.06 -6.47 -18.22
N VAL A 47 1.09 -5.55 -18.10
CA VAL A 47 -0.23 -5.61 -17.39
C VAL A 47 -1.14 -6.82 -17.68
N GLY A 48 -0.70 -7.80 -18.45
CA GLY A 48 -1.38 -9.07 -18.55
C GLY A 48 -1.00 -10.00 -17.41
N GLY A 49 -1.86 -10.18 -16.42
CA GLY A 49 -1.68 -11.23 -15.40
C GLY A 49 -1.44 -12.61 -16.02
N MET A 50 -1.03 -13.59 -15.21
CA MET A 50 -0.62 -14.96 -15.60
C MET A 50 -1.30 -15.55 -16.86
N PHE A 51 -2.61 -15.38 -17.03
CA PHE A 51 -3.39 -15.88 -18.16
C PHE A 51 -3.12 -15.18 -19.50
N TYR A 52 -2.81 -13.88 -19.49
CA TYR A 52 -2.47 -13.13 -20.71
C TYR A 52 -1.10 -13.53 -21.24
N GLN A 53 -0.10 -13.62 -20.34
CA GLN A 53 1.23 -14.12 -20.71
C GLN A 53 1.17 -15.59 -21.12
N ALA A 54 0.30 -16.39 -20.50
CA ALA A 54 0.09 -17.78 -20.91
C ALA A 54 -0.54 -17.90 -22.31
N GLY A 55 -1.53 -17.06 -22.62
CA GLY A 55 -2.16 -17.01 -23.94
C GLY A 55 -1.21 -16.52 -25.05
N GLN A 56 -0.42 -15.48 -24.77
CA GLN A 56 0.56 -14.94 -25.72
C GLN A 56 1.71 -15.94 -25.96
N GLY A 57 2.19 -16.60 -24.90
CA GLY A 57 3.20 -17.65 -24.99
C GLY A 57 2.73 -18.84 -25.82
N PHE A 58 1.47 -19.27 -25.66
CA PHE A 58 0.90 -20.38 -26.44
C PHE A 58 0.83 -20.07 -27.94
N ALA A 59 0.43 -18.85 -28.32
CA ALA A 59 0.38 -18.43 -29.72
C ALA A 59 1.78 -18.38 -30.37
N MET A 60 2.77 -17.85 -29.64
CA MET A 60 4.16 -17.78 -30.14
C MET A 60 4.82 -19.16 -30.22
N MET A 61 4.50 -20.06 -29.29
CA MET A 61 4.94 -21.46 -29.30
C MET A 61 4.35 -22.24 -30.47
N GLY A 62 3.08 -22.00 -30.83
CA GLY A 62 2.49 -22.57 -32.04
C GLY A 62 3.23 -22.15 -33.30
N LEU A 63 3.63 -20.88 -33.40
CA LEU A 63 4.41 -20.36 -34.53
C LEU A 63 5.84 -20.92 -34.57
N MET A 64 6.53 -21.00 -33.44
CA MET A 64 7.87 -21.59 -33.36
C MET A 64 7.86 -23.09 -33.65
N ALA A 65 6.85 -23.82 -33.15
CA ALA A 65 6.66 -25.23 -33.44
C ALA A 65 6.38 -25.48 -34.92
N ALA A 66 5.57 -24.63 -35.56
CA ALA A 66 5.30 -24.70 -37.00
C ALA A 66 6.56 -24.39 -37.83
N ALA A 67 7.32 -23.35 -37.45
CA ALA A 67 8.59 -23.00 -38.11
C ALA A 67 9.63 -24.14 -37.98
N LEU A 68 9.78 -24.68 -36.77
CA LEU A 68 10.66 -25.81 -36.50
C LEU A 68 10.22 -27.06 -37.28
N HIS A 69 8.92 -27.34 -37.34
CA HIS A 69 8.39 -28.45 -38.12
C HIS A 69 8.63 -28.28 -39.63
N MET A 70 8.51 -27.06 -40.18
CA MET A 70 8.81 -26.80 -41.60
C MET A 70 10.30 -26.96 -41.93
N VAL A 71 11.19 -26.49 -41.06
CA VAL A 71 12.65 -26.67 -41.24
C VAL A 71 13.03 -28.15 -41.14
N LEU A 72 12.45 -28.87 -40.18
CA LEU A 72 12.75 -30.28 -39.93
C LEU A 72 12.11 -31.23 -40.93
N LYS A 73 10.95 -30.90 -41.53
CA LYS A 73 10.35 -31.73 -42.59
C LYS A 73 11.27 -31.83 -43.83
N ARG A 74 12.19 -30.86 -43.98
CA ARG A 74 13.18 -30.81 -45.06
C ARG A 74 14.36 -31.76 -44.84
N THR A 75 14.64 -32.13 -43.58
CA THR A 75 15.69 -33.06 -43.17
C THR A 75 15.02 -34.37 -42.75
N ARG A 76 15.22 -35.50 -43.44
CA ARG A 76 14.54 -36.80 -43.15
C ARG A 76 14.94 -37.43 -41.79
N VAL A 77 14.78 -36.70 -40.69
CA VAL A 77 15.07 -37.15 -39.32
C VAL A 77 13.82 -37.84 -38.77
N GLY A 78 14.01 -39.04 -38.21
CA GLY A 78 12.94 -39.94 -37.79
C GLY A 78 11.89 -39.33 -36.83
N SER A 79 10.64 -39.41 -37.27
CA SER A 79 9.33 -39.50 -36.59
C SER A 79 9.03 -38.94 -35.18
N LYS A 80 9.86 -38.15 -34.49
CA LYS A 80 9.48 -37.58 -33.18
C LYS A 80 9.67 -36.06 -32.99
N PRO A 81 9.22 -35.21 -33.93
CA PRO A 81 9.28 -33.74 -33.76
C PRO A 81 8.47 -33.22 -32.55
N TRP A 82 7.52 -34.02 -32.06
CA TRP A 82 6.71 -33.70 -30.89
C TRP A 82 7.54 -33.63 -29.60
N LEU A 83 8.62 -34.41 -29.45
CA LEU A 83 9.45 -34.41 -28.23
C LEU A 83 10.17 -33.07 -27.99
N GLY A 84 10.65 -32.42 -29.06
CA GLY A 84 11.26 -31.08 -28.95
C GLY A 84 10.25 -30.00 -28.55
N PHE A 85 9.00 -30.12 -29.00
CA PHE A 85 7.91 -29.24 -28.61
C PHE A 85 7.61 -29.33 -27.09
N PHE A 86 7.53 -30.55 -26.53
CA PHE A 86 7.26 -30.72 -25.09
C PHE A 86 8.41 -30.22 -24.22
N LEU A 87 9.67 -30.33 -24.64
CA LEU A 87 10.80 -29.81 -23.87
C LEU A 87 10.84 -28.28 -23.84
N LEU A 88 10.58 -27.62 -24.97
CA LEU A 88 10.45 -26.16 -25.02
C LEU A 88 9.24 -25.67 -24.20
N TYR A 89 8.13 -26.41 -24.23
CA TYR A 89 6.95 -26.13 -23.43
C TYR A 89 7.21 -26.28 -21.91
N ALA A 90 7.89 -27.35 -21.50
CA ALA A 90 8.28 -27.56 -20.10
C ALA A 90 9.24 -26.48 -19.60
N ALA A 91 10.23 -26.09 -20.42
CA ALA A 91 11.17 -25.00 -20.08
C ALA A 91 10.46 -23.65 -19.92
N TRP A 92 9.47 -23.36 -20.77
CA TRP A 92 8.66 -22.15 -20.67
C TRP A 92 7.71 -22.18 -19.46
N LEU A 93 7.11 -23.32 -19.12
CA LEU A 93 6.33 -23.49 -17.87
C LEU A 93 7.19 -23.25 -16.63
N VAL A 94 8.43 -23.73 -16.61
CA VAL A 94 9.39 -23.47 -15.51
C VAL A 94 9.74 -21.99 -15.43
N ALA A 95 10.05 -21.33 -16.55
CA ALA A 95 10.35 -19.89 -16.58
C ALA A 95 9.14 -19.04 -16.13
N SER A 96 7.92 -19.43 -16.52
CA SER A 96 6.68 -18.78 -16.11
C SER A 96 6.37 -19.01 -14.63
N GLY A 97 6.64 -20.21 -14.12
CA GLY A 97 6.53 -20.55 -12.69
C GLY A 97 7.47 -19.71 -11.83
N VAL A 98 8.72 -19.50 -12.27
CA VAL A 98 9.69 -18.64 -11.56
C VAL A 98 9.25 -17.18 -11.54
N ALA A 99 8.59 -16.69 -12.60
CA ALA A 99 8.05 -15.33 -12.64
C ALA A 99 6.92 -15.14 -11.61
N VAL A 100 5.97 -16.08 -11.58
CA VAL A 100 4.87 -16.11 -10.61
C VAL A 100 5.40 -16.26 -9.18
N GLU A 101 6.41 -17.12 -8.97
CA GLU A 101 7.04 -17.28 -7.67
C GLU A 101 7.75 -16.00 -7.22
N ARG A 102 8.41 -15.27 -8.13
CA ARG A 102 9.00 -13.95 -7.82
C ARG A 102 7.95 -12.91 -7.47
N GLU A 103 6.83 -12.86 -8.19
CA GLU A 103 5.71 -11.96 -7.88
C GLU A 103 5.07 -12.31 -6.53
N LEU A 104 4.89 -13.59 -6.23
CA LEU A 104 4.39 -14.07 -4.93
C LEU A 104 5.38 -13.78 -3.80
N GLN A 105 6.69 -13.98 -4.02
CA GLN A 105 7.71 -13.62 -3.04
C GLN A 105 7.71 -12.11 -2.77
N GLN A 106 7.58 -11.29 -3.82
CA GLN A 106 7.48 -9.83 -3.68
C GLN A 106 6.18 -9.40 -2.96
N ALA A 107 5.04 -10.02 -3.27
CA ALA A 107 3.77 -9.78 -2.59
C ALA A 107 3.86 -10.15 -1.10
N ARG A 108 4.48 -11.29 -0.77
CA ARG A 108 4.73 -11.72 0.62
C ARG A 108 5.64 -10.75 1.37
N LEU A 109 6.71 -10.27 0.73
CA LEU A 109 7.59 -9.27 1.33
C LEU A 109 6.81 -7.99 1.63
N MET A 110 6.07 -7.46 0.64
CA MET A 110 5.23 -6.28 0.86
C MET A 110 4.21 -6.52 1.96
N ARG A 111 3.53 -7.67 1.97
CA ARG A 111 2.58 -8.03 3.03
C ARG A 111 3.23 -7.97 4.41
N SER A 112 4.44 -8.52 4.55
CA SER A 112 5.16 -8.48 5.82
C SER A 112 5.52 -7.06 6.25
N GLU A 113 6.01 -6.22 5.33
CA GLU A 113 6.36 -4.83 5.61
C GLU A 113 5.12 -3.97 5.92
N PHE A 114 4.01 -4.18 5.20
CA PHE A 114 2.72 -3.55 5.49
C PHE A 114 2.15 -3.97 6.84
N SER A 115 2.25 -5.26 7.19
CA SER A 115 1.81 -5.75 8.49
C SER A 115 2.59 -5.06 9.62
N GLU A 116 3.90 -4.91 9.45
CA GLU A 116 4.75 -4.21 10.42
C GLU A 116 4.35 -2.74 10.56
N MET A 117 4.07 -2.05 9.43
CA MET A 117 3.57 -0.66 9.47
C MET A 117 2.23 -0.55 10.20
N LEU A 118 1.31 -1.50 9.98
CA LEU A 118 0.03 -1.55 10.71
C LEU A 118 0.23 -1.82 12.20
N ASP A 119 1.21 -2.64 12.58
CA ASP A 119 1.53 -2.89 13.99
C ASP A 119 2.10 -1.64 14.66
N VAL A 120 2.97 -0.89 13.98
CA VAL A 120 3.48 0.40 14.48
C VAL A 120 2.32 1.39 14.64
N ALA A 121 1.44 1.49 13.63
CA ALA A 121 0.28 2.37 13.69
C ALA A 121 -0.67 1.97 14.83
N GLN A 122 -0.96 0.68 15.00
CA GLN A 122 -1.81 0.17 16.08
C GLN A 122 -1.20 0.43 17.46
N LYS A 123 0.11 0.19 17.63
CA LYS A 123 0.82 0.51 18.88
C LYS A 123 0.80 2.01 19.16
N SER A 124 0.91 2.85 18.14
CA SER A 124 0.85 4.30 18.30
C SER A 124 -0.51 4.79 18.83
N LEU A 125 -1.60 4.09 18.51
CA LEU A 125 -2.93 4.42 19.04
C LEU A 125 -3.07 4.10 20.54
N ALA A 126 -2.32 3.11 21.04
CA ALA A 126 -2.36 2.70 22.44
C ALA A 126 -1.30 3.42 23.30
N ALA A 127 -0.33 4.09 22.69
CA ALA A 127 0.77 4.73 23.39
C ALA A 127 0.36 6.13 23.90
N SER A 128 0.66 6.42 25.16
CA SER A 128 0.54 7.77 25.76
C SER A 128 1.85 8.57 25.70
N GLY A 129 2.79 8.19 24.82
CA GLY A 129 4.15 8.72 24.81
C GLY A 129 4.81 8.64 23.42
N PRO A 130 6.13 8.89 23.33
CA PRO A 130 6.85 8.91 22.05
C PRO A 130 6.62 7.63 21.25
N ILE A 131 6.24 7.80 19.98
CA ILE A 131 5.97 6.68 19.07
C ILE A 131 7.31 6.22 18.49
N ASP A 132 7.65 4.94 18.69
CA ASP A 132 8.82 4.34 18.05
C ASP A 132 8.56 4.13 16.55
N THR A 133 9.16 4.98 15.72
CA THR A 133 9.08 4.91 14.25
C THR A 133 10.31 4.25 13.62
N SER A 134 11.21 3.65 14.41
CA SER A 134 12.45 3.03 13.92
C SER A 134 12.19 1.93 12.88
N ALA A 135 11.09 1.18 13.05
CA ALA A 135 10.57 0.22 12.08
C ALA A 135 10.35 0.83 10.68
N LEU A 136 9.82 2.05 10.60
CA LEU A 136 9.57 2.75 9.34
C LEU A 136 10.85 3.31 8.69
N ALA A 137 11.91 3.49 9.47
CA ALA A 137 13.21 3.95 9.00
C ALA A 137 14.10 2.81 8.45
N ARG A 138 13.69 1.55 8.62
CA ARG A 138 14.47 0.41 8.12
C ARG A 138 14.49 0.40 6.59
N PRO A 139 15.65 0.09 5.97
CA PRO A 139 15.77 -0.01 4.52
C PRO A 139 14.83 -1.08 3.98
N SER A 140 14.30 -0.84 2.78
CA SER A 140 13.43 -1.80 2.08
C SER A 140 14.16 -3.11 1.79
N LYS A 141 13.49 -4.23 2.05
CA LYS A 141 13.95 -5.57 1.63
C LYS A 141 13.61 -5.86 0.17
N ALA A 142 12.65 -5.12 -0.39
CA ALA A 142 12.32 -5.20 -1.80
C ALA A 142 13.46 -4.61 -2.65
N LYS A 143 13.39 -4.83 -3.97
CA LYS A 143 14.36 -4.30 -4.94
C LYS A 143 13.63 -3.60 -6.09
N GLY A 144 14.32 -2.69 -6.75
CA GLY A 144 13.82 -1.98 -7.92
C GLY A 144 12.63 -1.07 -7.59
N ASP A 145 11.66 -1.00 -8.51
CA ASP A 145 10.51 -0.11 -8.39
C ASP A 145 9.66 -0.38 -7.13
N LEU A 146 9.62 -1.63 -6.68
CA LEU A 146 8.90 -2.04 -5.47
C LEU A 146 9.53 -1.48 -4.19
N ALA A 147 10.86 -1.41 -4.13
CA ALA A 147 11.57 -0.78 -3.02
C ALA A 147 11.27 0.73 -2.95
N THR A 148 11.20 1.37 -4.12
CA THR A 148 10.82 2.77 -4.23
C THR A 148 9.41 3.00 -3.70
N TRP A 149 8.45 2.16 -4.11
CA TRP A 149 7.09 2.23 -3.58
C TRP A 149 7.02 2.03 -2.06
N GLU A 150 7.69 1.01 -1.54
CA GLU A 150 7.75 0.75 -0.09
C GLU A 150 8.29 1.96 0.68
N MET A 151 9.37 2.58 0.19
CA MET A 151 9.94 3.79 0.79
C MET A 151 8.97 4.97 0.78
N LEU A 152 8.21 5.16 -0.31
CA LEU A 152 7.19 6.21 -0.39
C LEU A 152 6.10 5.99 0.66
N VAL A 153 5.58 4.77 0.79
CA VAL A 153 4.52 4.49 1.77
C VAL A 153 5.04 4.59 3.21
N LYS A 154 6.24 4.07 3.50
CA LYS A 154 6.89 4.23 4.81
C LYS A 154 7.11 5.70 5.15
N GLY A 155 7.55 6.51 4.19
CA GLY A 155 7.72 7.96 4.35
C GLY A 155 6.41 8.66 4.67
N MET A 156 5.33 8.33 3.96
CA MET A 156 3.99 8.86 4.22
C MET A 156 3.49 8.46 5.62
N ALA A 157 3.60 7.18 5.98
CA ALA A 157 3.20 6.67 7.29
C ALA A 157 3.97 7.35 8.42
N LYS A 158 5.30 7.49 8.27
CA LYS A 158 6.15 8.18 9.23
C LYS A 158 5.73 9.63 9.41
N ARG A 159 5.53 10.39 8.32
CA ARG A 159 5.08 11.78 8.40
C ARG A 159 3.72 11.91 9.09
N GLY A 160 2.81 10.97 8.86
CA GLY A 160 1.54 10.91 9.58
C GLY A 160 1.71 10.75 11.10
N LEU A 161 2.60 9.85 11.53
CA LEU A 161 2.91 9.64 12.95
C LEU A 161 3.66 10.82 13.58
N ASP A 162 4.62 11.40 12.86
CA ASP A 162 5.35 12.59 13.31
C ASP A 162 4.37 13.75 13.55
N LEU A 163 3.45 14.01 12.61
CA LEU A 163 2.42 15.05 12.76
C LEU A 163 1.50 14.81 13.97
N ARG A 164 1.16 13.55 14.25
CA ARG A 164 0.36 13.19 15.43
C ARG A 164 1.12 13.50 16.71
N GLN A 165 2.38 13.09 16.79
CA GLN A 165 3.22 13.33 17.97
C GLN A 165 3.47 14.83 18.20
N GLU A 166 3.72 15.58 17.13
CA GLU A 166 3.82 17.04 17.16
C GLU A 166 2.53 17.66 17.71
N TYR A 167 1.37 17.25 17.19
CA TYR A 167 0.07 17.74 17.65
C TYR A 167 -0.17 17.46 19.14
N GLU A 168 0.04 16.23 19.60
CA GLU A 168 -0.12 15.85 21.02
C GLU A 168 0.83 16.65 21.94
N ALA A 169 2.07 16.87 21.51
CA ALA A 169 3.03 17.70 22.23
C ALA A 169 2.57 19.17 22.30
N GLU A 170 2.02 19.72 21.22
CA GLU A 170 1.48 21.08 21.22
C GLU A 170 0.23 21.20 22.08
N LEU A 171 -0.70 20.23 22.04
CA LEU A 171 -1.87 20.19 22.93
C LEU A 171 -1.48 20.17 24.41
N THR A 172 -0.43 19.41 24.75
CA THR A 172 0.12 19.36 26.11
C THR A 172 0.72 20.71 26.50
N ARG A 173 1.51 21.31 25.61
CA ARG A 173 2.17 22.60 25.82
C ARG A 173 1.18 23.75 26.03
N VAL A 174 0.08 23.78 25.30
CA VAL A 174 -0.98 24.80 25.48
C VAL A 174 -1.84 24.54 26.72
N GLY A 175 -1.72 23.36 27.33
CA GLY A 175 -2.38 23.03 28.59
C GLY A 175 -3.76 22.42 28.44
N LEU A 176 -4.06 21.76 27.30
CA LEU A 176 -5.34 21.06 27.11
C LEU A 176 -5.63 20.07 28.26
N GLY A 177 -4.61 19.32 28.72
CA GLY A 177 -4.76 18.38 29.84
C GLY A 177 -5.14 19.03 31.18
N ARG A 178 -4.99 20.35 31.31
CA ARG A 178 -5.38 21.13 32.51
C ARG A 178 -6.66 21.93 32.30
N LEU A 179 -7.31 21.79 31.13
CA LEU A 179 -8.50 22.56 30.79
C LEU A 179 -9.62 22.34 31.80
N LEU A 180 -9.78 21.10 32.27
CA LEU A 180 -10.77 20.69 33.28
C LEU A 180 -10.20 20.61 34.71
N ASP A 181 -9.02 21.18 34.99
CA ASP A 181 -8.51 21.26 36.35
C ASP A 181 -9.40 22.20 37.19
N GLY A 182 -10.13 21.64 38.16
CA GLY A 182 -11.04 22.39 39.00
C GLY A 182 -10.36 23.47 39.86
N ARG A 183 -9.11 23.28 40.29
CA ARG A 183 -8.37 24.34 41.03
C ARG A 183 -8.08 25.52 40.12
N ARG A 184 -7.63 25.25 38.89
CA ARG A 184 -7.39 26.26 37.85
C ARG A 184 -8.67 27.01 37.50
N ILE A 185 -9.76 26.30 37.22
CA ILE A 185 -11.06 26.91 36.87
C ILE A 185 -11.58 27.80 38.03
N LYS A 186 -11.35 27.43 39.30
CA LYS A 186 -11.72 28.29 40.44
C LYS A 186 -10.92 29.59 40.48
N GLN A 187 -9.66 29.57 40.07
CA GLN A 187 -8.76 30.72 40.05
C GLN A 187 -9.00 31.62 38.82
N ASP A 188 -9.37 31.04 37.67
CA ASP A 188 -9.68 31.74 36.42
C ASP A 188 -11.07 32.41 36.45
N LYS A 189 -11.24 33.41 37.34
CA LYS A 189 -12.55 34.05 37.60
C LYS A 189 -13.24 34.57 36.35
N SER A 190 -12.48 35.11 35.39
CA SER A 190 -12.98 35.67 34.14
C SER A 190 -13.15 34.64 33.02
N MET A 191 -12.71 33.39 33.20
CA MET A 191 -12.60 32.37 32.15
C MET A 191 -11.66 32.77 31.01
N ALA A 192 -10.77 33.74 31.24
CA ALA A 192 -9.88 34.26 30.20
C ALA A 192 -8.80 33.24 29.82
N GLU A 193 -8.21 32.54 30.81
CA GLU A 193 -7.22 31.49 30.56
C GLU A 193 -7.89 30.31 29.83
N THR A 194 -9.07 29.90 30.29
CA THR A 194 -9.85 28.81 29.68
C THR A 194 -10.13 29.10 28.21
N ARG A 195 -10.66 30.29 27.88
CA ARG A 195 -10.91 30.67 26.49
C ARG A 195 -9.64 30.79 25.66
N ALA A 196 -8.53 31.24 26.26
CA ALA A 196 -7.24 31.27 25.57
C ALA A 196 -6.74 29.87 25.20
N ILE A 197 -6.82 28.90 26.12
CA ILE A 197 -6.46 27.49 25.87
C ILE A 197 -7.32 26.93 24.74
N VAL A 198 -8.66 27.06 24.84
CA VAL A 198 -9.58 26.51 23.83
C VAL A 198 -9.33 27.13 22.46
N ASN A 199 -9.17 28.46 22.37
CA ASN A 199 -8.92 29.13 21.10
C ASN A 199 -7.62 28.67 20.45
N GLU A 200 -6.56 28.47 21.24
CA GLU A 200 -5.30 27.97 20.73
C GLU A 200 -5.41 26.50 20.29
N VAL A 201 -6.11 25.66 21.05
CA VAL A 201 -6.39 24.26 20.68
C VAL A 201 -7.17 24.17 19.36
N ARG A 202 -8.21 24.99 19.18
CA ARG A 202 -8.95 25.09 17.89
C ARG A 202 -8.03 25.47 16.74
N ARG A 203 -7.16 26.47 16.94
CA ARG A 203 -6.19 26.91 15.95
C ARG A 203 -5.22 25.80 15.57
N LEU A 204 -4.70 25.07 16.56
CA LEU A 204 -3.83 23.91 16.36
C LEU A 204 -4.56 22.81 15.59
N ALA A 205 -5.77 22.41 15.99
CA ALA A 205 -6.54 21.37 15.31
C ALA A 205 -6.77 21.70 13.82
N THR A 206 -7.14 22.94 13.51
CA THR A 206 -7.28 23.40 12.11
C THR A 206 -5.95 23.34 11.36
N ASN A 207 -4.84 23.78 11.96
CA ASN A 207 -3.52 23.73 11.34
C ASN A 207 -3.06 22.29 11.04
N TYR A 208 -3.18 21.39 12.02
CA TYR A 208 -2.80 19.98 11.82
C TYR A 208 -3.74 19.23 10.90
N ARG A 209 -5.03 19.58 10.84
CA ARG A 209 -5.95 19.12 9.79
C ARG A 209 -5.38 19.46 8.40
N HIS A 210 -4.97 20.70 8.17
CA HIS A 210 -4.37 21.08 6.88
C HIS A 210 -3.06 20.35 6.59
N LYS A 211 -2.14 20.29 7.56
CA LYS A 211 -0.87 19.55 7.41
C LYS A 211 -1.11 18.07 7.10
N ASN A 212 -2.03 17.43 7.79
CA ASN A 212 -2.36 16.02 7.61
C ASN A 212 -2.98 15.76 6.23
N LEU A 213 -3.87 16.63 5.76
CA LEU A 213 -4.46 16.53 4.42
C LEU A 213 -3.40 16.73 3.32
N ALA A 214 -2.42 17.61 3.54
CA ALA A 214 -1.33 17.86 2.59
C ALA A 214 -0.41 16.64 2.39
N VAL A 215 -0.31 15.73 3.38
CA VAL A 215 0.46 14.47 3.23
C VAL A 215 -0.07 13.63 2.07
N PHE A 216 -1.39 13.64 1.84
CA PHE A 216 -1.99 12.90 0.74
C PHE A 216 -1.70 13.54 -0.63
N ASP A 217 -1.66 14.87 -0.69
CA ASP A 217 -1.31 15.60 -1.93
C ASP A 217 0.16 15.40 -2.29
N GLU A 218 1.02 15.37 -1.29
CA GLU A 218 2.44 15.12 -1.47
C GLU A 218 2.73 13.71 -1.99
N LEU A 219 1.96 12.69 -1.60
CA LEU A 219 2.14 11.33 -2.12
C LEU A 219 2.02 11.29 -3.65
N SER A 220 1.02 11.97 -4.22
CA SER A 220 0.83 12.03 -5.68
C SER A 220 2.05 12.67 -6.37
N LEU A 221 2.56 13.78 -5.82
CA LEU A 221 3.75 14.45 -6.33
C LEU A 221 5.00 13.57 -6.21
N GLN A 222 5.14 12.81 -5.11
CA GLN A 222 6.26 11.91 -4.91
C GLN A 222 6.21 10.70 -5.86
N ILE A 223 5.02 10.16 -6.16
CA ILE A 223 4.84 9.12 -7.18
C ILE A 223 5.27 9.63 -8.55
N ASP A 224 5.00 10.90 -8.86
CA ASP A 224 5.37 11.52 -10.14
C ASP A 224 6.85 11.84 -10.26
N ALA A 225 7.50 12.16 -9.14
CA ALA A 225 8.94 12.40 -9.09
C ALA A 225 9.77 11.11 -8.94
N ALA A 226 9.14 9.97 -8.59
CA ALA A 226 9.85 8.74 -8.29
C ALA A 226 10.65 8.21 -9.51
N PRO A 227 11.89 7.70 -9.31
CA PRO A 227 12.71 7.13 -10.38
C PRO A 227 12.28 5.70 -10.72
N ILE A 228 11.01 5.54 -11.11
CA ILE A 228 10.38 4.28 -11.49
C ILE A 228 9.99 4.28 -12.97
N ASN A 229 9.80 3.09 -13.53
CA ASN A 229 9.34 2.98 -14.91
C ASN A 229 7.92 3.52 -15.10
N ASP A 230 7.60 4.04 -16.30
CA ASP A 230 6.33 4.72 -16.57
C ASP A 230 5.09 3.83 -16.45
N GLU A 231 5.21 2.54 -16.78
CA GLU A 231 4.11 1.58 -16.66
C GLU A 231 3.76 1.35 -15.20
N TYR A 232 4.78 1.14 -14.36
CA TYR A 232 4.65 1.00 -12.92
C TYR A 232 4.12 2.28 -12.28
N ARG A 233 4.60 3.45 -12.73
CA ARG A 233 4.08 4.77 -12.29
C ARG A 233 2.58 4.90 -12.55
N ARG A 234 2.10 4.54 -13.74
CA ARG A 234 0.66 4.58 -14.06
C ARG A 234 -0.14 3.65 -13.15
N GLY A 235 0.34 2.42 -12.93
CA GLY A 235 -0.30 1.47 -12.02
C GLY A 235 -0.37 1.99 -10.58
N LEU A 236 0.74 2.53 -10.07
CA LEU A 236 0.81 3.15 -8.75
C LEU A 236 -0.12 4.34 -8.63
N ARG A 237 -0.17 5.23 -9.62
CA ARG A 237 -1.06 6.40 -9.61
C ARG A 237 -2.52 5.99 -9.45
N VAL A 238 -3.00 5.03 -10.24
CA VAL A 238 -4.39 4.55 -10.16
C VAL A 238 -4.70 3.94 -8.78
N GLY A 239 -3.75 3.16 -8.22
CA GLY A 239 -3.90 2.60 -6.88
C GLY A 239 -3.89 3.66 -5.79
N ALA A 240 -2.95 4.61 -5.88
CA ALA A 240 -2.75 5.70 -4.94
C ALA A 240 -3.93 6.68 -4.94
N GLU A 241 -4.49 7.05 -6.10
CA GLU A 241 -5.65 7.94 -6.19
C GLU A 241 -6.84 7.41 -5.38
N ARG A 242 -7.15 6.11 -5.53
CA ARG A 242 -8.22 5.45 -4.75
C ARG A 242 -7.91 5.41 -3.25
N GLY A 243 -6.66 5.08 -2.91
CA GLY A 243 -6.18 5.04 -1.52
C GLY A 243 -6.22 6.41 -0.85
N VAL A 244 -5.75 7.44 -1.55
CA VAL A 244 -5.72 8.84 -1.15
C VAL A 244 -7.12 9.37 -0.93
N GLN A 245 -8.05 9.14 -1.86
CA GLN A 245 -9.43 9.59 -1.69
C GLN A 245 -10.06 8.98 -0.43
N THR A 246 -9.96 7.66 -0.27
CA THR A 246 -10.51 6.96 0.90
C THR A 246 -9.83 7.42 2.19
N GLY A 247 -8.51 7.61 2.17
CA GLY A 247 -7.72 8.08 3.30
C GLY A 247 -8.07 9.52 3.70
N ARG A 248 -8.26 10.41 2.71
CA ARG A 248 -8.69 11.79 2.90
C ARG A 248 -10.07 11.86 3.53
N GLU A 249 -11.04 11.10 3.03
CA GLU A 249 -12.39 11.04 3.61
C GLU A 249 -12.36 10.58 5.07
N PHE A 250 -11.57 9.55 5.38
CA PHE A 250 -11.38 9.09 6.76
C PHE A 250 -10.72 10.17 7.63
N ALA A 251 -9.64 10.79 7.15
CA ALA A 251 -8.94 11.85 7.87
C ALA A 251 -9.85 13.05 8.16
N MET A 252 -10.65 13.49 7.19
CA MET A 252 -11.63 14.57 7.39
C MET A 252 -12.62 14.22 8.51
N ARG A 253 -13.23 13.03 8.47
CA ARG A 253 -14.17 12.59 9.53
C ARG A 253 -13.49 12.53 10.90
N SER A 254 -12.25 12.05 10.96
CA SER A 254 -11.47 11.98 12.21
C SER A 254 -11.23 13.38 12.78
N TRP A 255 -10.87 14.36 11.93
CA TRP A 255 -10.69 15.75 12.34
C TRP A 255 -12.00 16.45 12.71
N ASP A 256 -13.11 16.11 12.07
CA ASP A 256 -14.43 16.64 12.45
C ASP A 256 -14.87 16.11 13.83
N LEU A 257 -14.50 14.87 14.19
CA LEU A 257 -14.71 14.34 15.55
C LEU A 257 -13.80 15.02 16.57
N GLU A 258 -12.53 15.25 16.23
CA GLU A 258 -11.59 15.98 17.07
C GLU A 258 -12.11 17.39 17.41
N GLN A 259 -12.62 18.12 16.42
CA GLN A 259 -13.22 19.43 16.64
C GLN A 259 -14.44 19.36 17.56
N GLN A 260 -15.32 18.36 17.39
CA GLN A 260 -16.46 18.16 18.29
C GLN A 260 -16.03 17.85 19.74
N LEU A 261 -14.95 17.08 19.93
CA LEU A 261 -14.39 16.81 21.26
C LEU A 261 -13.85 18.10 21.92
N ILE A 262 -13.15 18.93 21.15
CA ILE A 262 -12.65 20.23 21.62
C ILE A 262 -13.81 21.15 22.05
N GLU A 263 -14.88 21.21 21.25
CA GLU A 263 -16.07 21.99 21.62
C GLU A 263 -16.75 21.44 22.88
N MET A 264 -16.89 20.12 23.00
CA MET A 264 -17.47 19.50 24.20
C MET A 264 -16.65 19.82 25.46
N LEU A 265 -15.32 19.76 25.38
CA LEU A 265 -14.44 20.16 26.49
C LEU A 265 -14.59 21.64 26.84
N SER A 266 -14.73 22.51 25.83
CA SER A 266 -15.00 23.94 26.04
C SER A 266 -16.32 24.15 26.78
N GLU A 267 -17.39 23.45 26.37
CA GLU A 267 -18.70 23.55 27.03
C GLU A 267 -18.66 23.08 28.48
N ILE A 268 -17.96 21.98 28.77
CA ILE A 268 -17.78 21.47 30.14
C ILE A 268 -17.03 22.52 30.98
N ALA A 269 -15.94 23.08 30.45
CA ALA A 269 -15.16 24.09 31.16
C ALA A 269 -15.98 25.37 31.43
N GLU A 270 -16.76 25.85 30.46
CA GLU A 270 -17.64 27.02 30.61
C GLU A 270 -18.76 26.75 31.63
N MET A 271 -19.37 25.56 31.61
CA MET A 271 -20.38 25.15 32.61
C MET A 271 -19.79 25.16 34.03
N LEU A 272 -18.59 24.61 34.22
CA LEU A 272 -17.88 24.64 35.49
C LEU A 272 -17.54 26.09 35.91
N GLY A 273 -17.13 26.94 34.97
CA GLY A 273 -16.89 28.36 35.20
C GLY A 273 -18.14 29.10 35.69
N ALA A 274 -19.29 28.89 35.03
CA ALA A 274 -20.56 29.51 35.36
C ALA A 274 -21.16 29.03 36.69
N SER A 275 -20.88 27.78 37.07
CA SER A 275 -21.35 27.16 38.31
C SER A 275 -20.33 27.17 39.45
N ARG A 276 -19.23 27.94 39.34
CA ARG A 276 -18.07 27.93 40.27
C ARG A 276 -18.38 27.99 41.76
N ALA A 277 -19.41 28.75 42.16
CA ALA A 277 -19.83 28.87 43.57
C ALA A 277 -20.65 27.66 44.07
N ARG A 278 -21.09 26.81 43.16
CA ARG A 278 -22.01 25.68 43.40
C ARG A 278 -21.33 24.33 43.24
N TRP A 279 -20.01 24.28 43.12
CA TRP A 279 -19.24 23.05 43.21
C TRP A 279 -17.92 23.24 43.96
N GLN A 280 -17.38 22.14 44.46
CA GLN A 280 -16.09 22.08 45.11
C GLN A 280 -15.33 20.82 44.70
N MET A 281 -14.00 20.86 44.84
CA MET A 281 -13.18 19.67 44.62
C MET A 281 -13.17 18.82 45.89
N GLN A 282 -13.41 17.53 45.75
CA GLN A 282 -13.14 16.53 46.77
C GLN A 282 -12.17 15.50 46.17
N GLY A 283 -10.88 15.67 46.46
CA GLY A 283 -9.83 14.99 45.70
C GLY A 283 -9.82 15.49 44.25
N GLU A 284 -9.92 14.56 43.30
CA GLU A 284 -10.01 14.82 41.85
C GLU A 284 -11.44 14.98 41.34
N ASN A 285 -12.45 14.85 42.21
CA ASN A 285 -13.85 14.85 41.81
C ASN A 285 -14.54 16.20 42.04
N PHE A 286 -15.43 16.57 41.11
CA PHE A 286 -16.34 17.69 41.26
C PHE A 286 -17.55 17.28 42.11
N VAL A 287 -17.77 17.96 43.23
CA VAL A 287 -18.95 17.79 44.09
C VAL A 287 -19.85 19.01 43.92
N PHE A 288 -21.03 18.80 43.35
CA PHE A 288 -22.01 19.85 43.06
C PHE A 288 -23.02 20.00 44.20
N ALA A 289 -23.36 21.24 44.54
CA ALA A 289 -24.37 21.58 45.53
C ALA A 289 -25.81 21.40 45.00
N ARG A 290 -26.01 21.46 43.68
CA ARG A 290 -27.30 21.27 43.03
C ARG A 290 -27.27 20.05 42.14
N LYS A 291 -28.35 19.25 42.23
CA LYS A 291 -28.54 18.08 41.37
C LYS A 291 -28.58 18.45 39.89
N SER A 292 -29.20 19.58 39.52
CA SER A 292 -29.27 20.01 38.13
C SER A 292 -27.90 20.28 37.50
N ASP A 293 -26.96 20.89 38.25
CA ASP A 293 -25.60 21.13 37.77
C ASP A 293 -24.86 19.77 37.61
N LEU A 294 -25.03 18.83 38.56
CA LEU A 294 -24.48 17.48 38.45
C LEU A 294 -25.01 16.72 37.23
N ASP A 295 -26.32 16.76 37.01
CA ASP A 295 -26.99 16.07 35.90
C ASP A 295 -26.51 16.64 34.54
N GLU A 296 -26.36 17.97 34.44
CA GLU A 296 -25.81 18.62 33.24
C GLU A 296 -24.34 18.24 33.01
N PHE A 297 -23.51 18.24 34.06
CA PHE A 297 -22.10 17.83 33.96
C PHE A 297 -21.99 16.37 33.48
N ASN A 298 -22.74 15.46 34.10
CA ASN A 298 -22.73 14.05 33.73
C ASN A 298 -23.21 13.83 32.30
N LEU A 299 -24.22 14.57 31.84
CA LEU A 299 -24.69 14.51 30.46
C LEU A 299 -23.59 14.92 29.46
N LYS A 300 -22.88 16.02 29.75
CA LYS A 300 -21.77 16.49 28.89
C LYS A 300 -20.59 15.50 28.90
N MET A 301 -20.22 14.97 30.06
CA MET A 301 -19.18 13.92 30.17
C MET A 301 -19.57 12.66 29.39
N ALA A 302 -20.81 12.19 29.52
CA ALA A 302 -21.29 11.03 28.75
C ALA A 302 -21.25 11.28 27.24
N ASN A 303 -21.57 12.50 26.79
CA ASN A 303 -21.45 12.89 25.39
C ASN A 303 -19.99 12.94 24.90
N PHE A 304 -19.08 13.46 25.72
CA PHE A 304 -17.65 13.44 25.47
C PHE A 304 -17.13 12.00 25.30
N ASP A 305 -17.46 11.12 26.26
CA ASP A 305 -17.06 9.71 26.23
C ASP A 305 -17.59 9.00 24.99
N ARG A 306 -18.86 9.25 24.62
CA ARG A 306 -19.46 8.71 23.40
C ARG A 306 -18.71 9.15 22.13
N LEU A 307 -18.35 10.44 22.02
CA LEU A 307 -17.59 10.95 20.88
C LEU A 307 -16.18 10.34 20.83
N SER A 308 -15.51 10.22 21.97
CA SER A 308 -14.20 9.60 22.08
C SER A 308 -14.22 8.13 21.66
N GLN A 309 -15.23 7.38 22.11
CA GLN A 309 -15.46 5.99 21.70
C GLN A 309 -15.75 5.87 20.19
N LEU A 310 -16.52 6.80 19.61
CA LEU A 310 -16.77 6.83 18.17
C LEU A 310 -15.48 7.05 17.37
N GLN A 311 -14.60 7.95 17.81
CA GLN A 311 -13.31 8.21 17.17
C GLN A 311 -12.39 6.97 17.24
N LEU A 312 -12.33 6.31 18.41
CA LEU A 312 -11.56 5.08 18.59
C LEU A 312 -12.12 3.94 17.71
N ALA A 313 -13.43 3.69 17.77
CA ALA A 313 -14.08 2.64 16.99
C ALA A 313 -13.93 2.83 15.48
N ALA A 314 -14.01 4.08 14.99
CA ALA A 314 -13.77 4.41 13.58
C ALA A 314 -12.34 4.05 13.16
N THR A 315 -11.36 4.36 14.03
CA THR A 315 -9.95 4.07 13.78
C THR A 315 -9.66 2.56 13.81
N GLU A 316 -10.18 1.84 14.81
CA GLU A 316 -10.02 0.39 14.92
C GLU A 316 -10.68 -0.36 13.76
N THR A 317 -11.90 0.05 13.37
CA THR A 317 -12.60 -0.52 12.21
C THR A 317 -11.78 -0.33 10.95
N ARG A 318 -11.22 0.86 10.75
CA ARG A 318 -10.38 1.15 9.59
C ARG A 318 -9.12 0.28 9.57
N MET A 319 -8.43 0.14 10.70
CA MET A 319 -7.24 -0.71 10.80
C MET A 319 -7.58 -2.17 10.53
N ARG A 320 -8.72 -2.65 11.02
CA ARG A 320 -9.20 -4.02 10.77
C ARG A 320 -9.50 -4.26 9.30
N GLU A 321 -10.19 -3.35 8.62
CA GLU A 321 -10.46 -3.44 7.17
C GLU A 321 -9.16 -3.48 6.36
N VAL A 322 -8.17 -2.65 6.71
CA VAL A 322 -6.88 -2.64 6.02
C VAL A 322 -6.13 -3.95 6.26
N ARG A 323 -6.12 -4.47 7.50
CA ARG A 323 -5.52 -5.76 7.83
C ARG A 323 -6.21 -6.92 7.10
N GLU A 324 -7.53 -6.96 7.06
CA GLU A 324 -8.29 -8.01 6.35
C GLU A 324 -7.99 -7.99 4.84
N LYS A 325 -7.91 -6.80 4.23
CA LYS A 325 -7.52 -6.65 2.82
C LYS A 325 -6.09 -7.11 2.59
N LEU A 326 -5.19 -6.80 3.52
CA LEU A 326 -3.80 -7.24 3.47
C LEU A 326 -3.69 -8.77 3.59
N ASP A 327 -4.51 -9.38 4.42
CA ASP A 327 -4.49 -10.83 4.65
C ASP A 327 -4.99 -11.65 3.45
N LYS A 328 -5.83 -11.03 2.62
CA LYS A 328 -6.33 -11.58 1.36
C LYS A 328 -5.32 -11.47 0.20
N LEU A 329 -4.19 -10.78 0.38
CA LEU A 329 -3.13 -10.76 -0.62
C LEU A 329 -2.39 -12.11 -0.66
N PRO A 330 -2.06 -12.61 -1.88
CA PRO A 330 -1.51 -13.95 -2.11
C PRO A 330 -0.07 -14.17 -1.60
#